data_AF-A0A7X0LLJ0-F1
#
_entry.id   AF-A0A7X0LLJ0-F1
#
_cell.length_a   1.000
_cell.length_b   1.000
_cell.length_c   1.000
_cell.angle_alpha   90.00
_cell.angle_beta   90.00
_cell.angle_gamma   90.00
#
_symmetry.space_group_name_H-M   'P 1'
#
loop_
_entity.id
_entity.type
_entity.pdbx_description
1 polymer ?
#
loop_
_entity_poly.entity_id
_entity_poly.type
_entity_poly.pdbx_seq_one_letter_code
_entity_poly.pdbx_strand_id
1 'polypeptide(L)'
;MNAEWAIADGNAETVDLAVTNEAETQRPKSTGIIETLTRRFNLRPTDEGAHPWFLLSGLFMVVGCVLLNAAAHQRQDEIGPVLLILAVVTVYEVAVLGIGCRFVGKGRRSGEPRTAREGHQLLGLLVVMTADLTFVFNELSVADLGIGTTLAGLALVWGLTKIGIATRVAGLRLGGTAWAVVVVSLGLTFGAALVARAVGGTGRLPEWFGHAVWWPAAGLLAAGLWAFSDPRGAERAAGLHWLRGLILLVPMTSALMHVLALHWMYHFELEPAYLSPVLLGLSVVIMLRVDRSAPKTRRLAEFCGLIGAVTAMSSRDVWRLELGGLDPIAFTPFRVWLAAAVVGYAVVWWRQRTLGLLLVWPLLGGAALMGHNLGMILDRVTGMFEQVWRAMRWLAPKTLWAWGTIVVGMAFVMLGIGAWTSSRRGGTQP
;
A
#
# COMPACT_ATOMS: atom_id res chain seq x y z
N MET A 1 -54.16 23.58 -59.55
CA MET A 1 -55.46 22.89 -59.37
C MET A 1 -55.47 21.73 -60.36
N ASN A 2 -55.60 20.51 -59.84
CA ASN A 2 -55.85 19.22 -60.51
C ASN A 2 -54.73 18.74 -61.44
N ALA A 3 -53.97 17.71 -61.03
CA ALA A 3 -54.21 16.28 -61.35
C ALA A 3 -54.11 16.07 -62.87
N GLU A 4 -53.19 15.25 -63.38
CA GLU A 4 -53.22 13.79 -63.28
C GLU A 4 -52.11 13.25 -64.27
N TRP A 5 -51.93 11.93 -64.36
CA TRP A 5 -51.27 11.12 -65.42
C TRP A 5 -49.90 10.55 -64.99
N ALA A 6 -49.77 9.26 -64.67
CA ALA A 6 -50.03 8.01 -65.42
C ALA A 6 -48.79 7.49 -66.15
N ILE A 7 -48.56 6.20 -65.87
CA ILE A 7 -47.45 5.31 -66.21
C ILE A 7 -47.51 4.92 -67.69
N ALA A 8 -46.36 4.83 -68.37
CA ALA A 8 -45.95 3.64 -69.15
C ALA A 8 -44.63 3.83 -69.93
N ASP A 9 -43.89 2.71 -70.00
CA ASP A 9 -42.96 2.26 -71.04
C ASP A 9 -41.49 2.72 -71.05
N GLY A 10 -40.65 1.84 -70.51
CA GLY A 10 -39.86 0.93 -71.34
C GLY A 10 -38.59 1.47 -71.99
N ASN A 11 -37.43 1.05 -71.47
CA ASN A 11 -36.40 0.50 -72.36
C ASN A 11 -35.41 -0.39 -71.60
N ALA A 12 -35.15 -1.53 -72.24
CA ALA A 12 -34.19 -2.53 -71.84
C ALA A 12 -32.77 -2.02 -72.08
N GLU A 13 -31.93 -2.06 -71.06
CA GLU A 13 -30.49 -2.15 -71.24
C GLU A 13 -29.95 -3.30 -70.40
N THR A 14 -29.36 -4.23 -71.14
CA THR A 14 -28.50 -5.33 -70.74
C THR A 14 -27.40 -4.83 -69.80
N VAL A 15 -27.38 -5.32 -68.56
CA VAL A 15 -26.22 -5.19 -67.67
C VAL A 15 -25.68 -6.57 -67.35
N ASP A 16 -24.41 -6.72 -67.70
CA ASP A 16 -23.56 -7.89 -67.60
C ASP A 16 -23.64 -8.64 -66.26
N LEU A 17 -23.85 -9.94 -66.39
CA LEU A 17 -23.41 -10.93 -65.43
C LEU A 17 -21.89 -11.12 -65.57
N ALA A 18 -21.14 -10.78 -64.53
CA ALA A 18 -20.05 -11.58 -63.93
C ALA A 18 -18.91 -10.71 -63.39
N VAL A 19 -18.90 -10.44 -62.08
CA VAL A 19 -17.71 -10.63 -61.24
C VAL A 19 -18.19 -11.02 -59.84
N THR A 20 -18.22 -12.32 -59.60
CA THR A 20 -18.02 -12.89 -58.27
C THR A 20 -16.62 -12.54 -57.79
N ASN A 21 -16.49 -11.84 -56.66
CA ASN A 21 -15.60 -12.21 -55.55
C ASN A 21 -15.46 -11.07 -54.52
N GLU A 22 -15.32 -11.51 -53.26
CA GLU A 22 -14.91 -10.74 -52.10
C GLU A 22 -15.99 -9.85 -51.46
N ALA A 23 -17.03 -10.54 -50.96
CA ALA A 23 -17.56 -10.22 -49.64
C ALA A 23 -16.45 -10.47 -48.60
N GLU A 24 -15.46 -9.58 -48.56
CA GLU A 24 -14.47 -9.50 -47.50
C GLU A 24 -15.22 -9.14 -46.23
N THR A 25 -15.57 -10.20 -45.51
CA THR A 25 -16.15 -10.17 -44.18
C THR A 25 -15.17 -9.36 -43.35
N GLN A 26 -15.47 -8.08 -43.13
CA GLN A 26 -14.86 -7.26 -42.08
C GLN A 26 -15.19 -7.94 -40.76
N ARG A 27 -14.43 -8.99 -40.42
CA ARG A 27 -14.28 -9.46 -39.06
C ARG A 27 -13.87 -8.21 -38.29
N PRO A 28 -14.59 -7.81 -37.23
CA PRO A 28 -14.07 -6.81 -36.33
C PRO A 28 -12.70 -7.33 -35.92
N LYS A 29 -11.62 -6.67 -36.38
CA LYS A 29 -10.27 -6.92 -35.87
C LYS A 29 -10.48 -6.84 -34.37
N SER A 30 -10.29 -7.96 -33.69
CA SER A 30 -10.26 -8.01 -32.25
C SER A 30 -9.06 -7.16 -31.84
N THR A 31 -9.24 -5.84 -31.84
CA THR A 31 -8.44 -4.89 -31.09
C THR A 31 -8.46 -5.48 -29.70
N GLY A 32 -7.36 -6.17 -29.39
CA GLY A 32 -7.37 -7.21 -28.39
C GLY A 32 -7.90 -6.64 -27.10
N ILE A 33 -8.46 -7.50 -26.26
CA ILE A 33 -8.74 -7.16 -24.86
C ILE A 33 -7.52 -6.43 -24.25
N ILE A 34 -6.31 -6.75 -24.69
CA ILE A 34 -5.06 -6.04 -24.39
C ILE A 34 -5.06 -4.57 -24.84
N GLU A 35 -5.42 -4.21 -26.06
CA GLU A 35 -5.45 -2.80 -26.51
C GLU A 35 -6.53 -2.02 -25.76
N THR A 36 -7.69 -2.64 -25.52
CA THR A 36 -8.80 -2.03 -24.76
C THR A 36 -8.44 -1.85 -23.28
N LEU A 37 -7.76 -2.81 -22.66
CA LEU A 37 -7.24 -2.71 -21.29
C LEU A 37 -6.08 -1.70 -21.22
N THR A 38 -5.18 -1.68 -22.20
CA THR A 38 -4.07 -0.72 -22.27
C THR A 38 -4.59 0.71 -22.43
N ARG A 39 -5.66 0.92 -23.22
CA ARG A 39 -6.35 2.21 -23.35
C ARG A 39 -7.13 2.59 -22.09
N ARG A 40 -7.85 1.64 -21.46
CA ARG A 40 -8.63 1.89 -20.23
C ARG A 40 -7.76 2.16 -19.00
N PHE A 41 -6.61 1.49 -18.89
CA PHE A 41 -5.69 1.65 -17.78
C PHE A 41 -4.52 2.59 -18.08
N ASN A 42 -4.46 3.13 -19.30
CA ASN A 42 -3.40 4.03 -19.76
C ASN A 42 -1.98 3.47 -19.50
N LEU A 43 -1.84 2.14 -19.60
CA LEU A 43 -0.61 1.38 -19.34
C LEU A 43 0.25 1.32 -20.60
N ARG A 44 0.46 2.43 -21.31
CA ARG A 44 1.56 2.48 -22.26
C ARG A 44 2.83 2.16 -21.46
N PRO A 45 3.63 1.13 -21.83
CA PRO A 45 4.93 0.93 -21.22
C PRO A 45 5.68 2.27 -21.34
N THR A 46 5.94 2.88 -20.20
CA THR A 46 6.53 4.21 -20.13
C THR A 46 8.01 4.07 -20.36
N ASP A 47 8.42 3.78 -21.59
CA ASP A 47 9.83 3.69 -21.96
C ASP A 47 10.56 5.05 -21.85
N GLU A 48 9.85 6.16 -21.60
CA GLU A 48 10.47 7.50 -21.61
C GLU A 48 10.39 8.30 -20.30
N GLY A 49 9.73 7.78 -19.25
CA GLY A 49 9.16 8.66 -18.23
C GLY A 49 9.68 8.58 -16.80
N ALA A 50 10.36 7.52 -16.40
CA ALA A 50 10.87 7.38 -15.03
C ALA A 50 12.39 7.50 -15.03
N HIS A 51 12.90 8.47 -14.28
CA HIS A 51 14.34 8.64 -14.15
C HIS A 51 14.85 7.59 -13.15
N PRO A 52 15.55 6.52 -13.60
CA PRO A 52 15.83 5.35 -12.74
C PRO A 52 16.66 5.72 -11.51
N TRP A 53 17.44 6.78 -11.63
CA TRP A 53 18.30 7.32 -10.58
C TRP A 53 17.54 7.76 -9.31
N PHE A 54 16.30 8.24 -9.42
CA PHE A 54 15.53 8.62 -8.23
C PHE A 54 15.04 7.40 -7.44
N LEU A 55 14.53 6.38 -8.13
CA LEU A 55 14.12 5.13 -7.49
C LEU A 55 15.32 4.39 -6.89
N LEU A 56 16.42 4.34 -7.64
CA LEU A 56 17.66 3.71 -7.19
C LEU A 56 18.24 4.44 -5.97
N SER A 57 18.20 5.77 -5.97
CA SER A 57 18.59 6.59 -4.83
C SER A 57 17.76 6.26 -3.59
N GLY A 58 16.44 6.18 -3.73
CA GLY A 58 15.54 5.79 -2.65
C GLY A 58 15.81 4.39 -2.11
N LEU A 59 16.01 3.42 -3.01
CA LEU A 59 16.33 2.04 -2.65
C LEU A 59 17.65 1.96 -1.88
N PHE A 60 18.70 2.65 -2.35
CA PHE A 60 19.95 2.74 -1.64
C PHE A 60 19.78 3.40 -0.28
N MET A 61 18.96 4.45 -0.17
CA MET A 61 18.74 5.07 1.14
C MET A 61 18.12 4.08 2.14
N VAL A 62 17.05 3.38 1.74
CA VAL A 62 16.39 2.37 2.60
C VAL A 62 17.37 1.26 3.00
N VAL A 63 18.07 0.66 2.03
CA VAL A 63 19.05 -0.41 2.30
C VAL A 63 20.16 0.09 3.22
N GLY A 64 20.64 1.31 3.01
CA GLY A 64 21.65 1.94 3.84
C GLY A 64 21.18 2.14 5.28
N CYS A 65 19.96 2.62 5.47
CA CYS A 65 19.35 2.80 6.77
C CYS A 65 19.17 1.47 7.51
N VAL A 66 18.71 0.42 6.82
CA VAL A 66 18.59 -0.93 7.40
C VAL A 66 19.95 -1.44 7.88
N LEU A 67 21.01 -1.27 7.07
CA LEU A 67 22.36 -1.72 7.43
C LEU A 67 22.96 -0.91 8.58
N LEU A 68 22.76 0.42 8.59
CA LEU A 68 23.22 1.28 9.68
C LEU A 68 22.43 1.01 10.96
N ASN A 69 21.13 0.75 10.88
CA ASN A 69 20.30 0.39 12.03
C ASN A 69 20.74 -0.95 12.62
N ALA A 70 20.95 -1.97 11.78
CA ALA A 70 21.47 -3.27 12.23
C ALA A 70 22.85 -3.15 12.89
N ALA A 71 23.70 -2.23 12.41
CA ALA A 71 25.00 -1.96 13.02
C ALA A 71 24.88 -1.15 14.33
N ALA A 72 23.96 -0.19 14.40
CA ALA A 72 23.67 0.58 15.62
C ALA A 72 23.09 -0.32 16.73
N HIS A 73 22.28 -1.32 16.36
CA HIS A 73 21.72 -2.29 17.29
C HIS A 73 22.80 -3.13 18.00
N GLN A 74 24.03 -3.21 17.48
CA GLN A 74 25.15 -3.84 18.19
C GLN A 74 25.75 -2.95 19.29
N ARG A 75 25.34 -1.67 19.36
CA ARG A 75 25.81 -0.64 20.30
C ARG A 75 24.63 0.01 21.01
N GLN A 76 23.76 -0.80 21.62
CA GLN A 76 22.49 -0.35 22.21
C GLN A 76 22.63 0.78 23.25
N ASP A 77 23.82 0.93 23.86
CA ASP A 77 24.10 1.98 24.84
C ASP A 77 24.40 3.36 24.22
N GLU A 78 24.66 3.42 22.90
CA GLU A 78 25.01 4.66 22.20
C GLU A 78 23.80 5.24 21.44
N ILE A 79 23.18 6.29 22.00
CA ILE A 79 22.10 7.04 21.31
C ILE A 79 22.64 7.83 20.10
N GLY A 80 23.91 8.21 20.12
CA GLY A 80 24.55 9.05 19.10
C GLY A 80 24.45 8.52 17.67
N PRO A 81 24.87 7.27 17.39
CA PRO A 81 24.72 6.62 16.09
C PRO A 81 23.29 6.66 15.54
N VAL A 82 22.30 6.44 16.41
CA VAL A 82 20.89 6.46 16.05
C VAL A 82 20.43 7.86 15.63
N LEU A 83 20.78 8.89 16.41
CA LEU A 83 20.50 10.29 16.08
C LEU A 83 21.17 10.72 14.78
N LEU A 84 22.39 10.24 14.51
CA LEU A 84 23.09 10.50 13.27
C LEU A 84 22.34 9.92 12.06
N ILE A 85 21.87 8.66 12.14
CA ILE A 85 21.05 8.04 11.08
C ILE A 85 19.79 8.87 10.84
N LEU A 86 19.07 9.24 11.91
CA LEU A 86 17.86 10.06 11.82
C LEU A 86 18.13 11.42 11.15
N ALA A 87 19.21 12.09 11.53
CA ALA A 87 19.61 13.36 10.93
C ALA A 87 19.93 13.22 9.43
N VAL A 88 20.69 12.19 9.04
CA VAL A 88 21.05 11.94 7.64
C VAL A 88 19.82 11.64 6.78
N VAL A 89 18.90 10.80 7.27
CA VAL A 89 17.64 10.52 6.57
C VAL A 89 16.81 11.78 6.45
N THR A 90 16.70 12.58 7.51
CA THR A 90 15.95 13.84 7.49
C THR A 90 16.51 14.80 6.43
N VAL A 91 17.84 14.95 6.36
CA VAL A 91 18.50 15.78 5.33
C VAL A 91 18.18 15.28 3.92
N TYR A 92 18.21 13.97 3.70
CA TYR A 92 17.86 13.38 2.42
C TYR A 92 16.40 13.60 2.05
N GLU A 93 15.48 13.39 2.99
CA GLU A 93 14.05 13.62 2.76
C GLU A 93 13.75 15.08 2.44
N VAL A 94 14.41 16.03 3.11
CA VAL A 94 14.33 17.46 2.79
C VAL A 94 14.83 17.72 1.37
N ALA A 95 15.94 17.08 0.96
CA ALA A 95 16.46 17.20 -0.39
C ALA A 95 15.48 16.64 -1.45
N VAL A 96 14.95 15.43 -1.24
CA VAL A 96 13.94 14.80 -2.12
C VAL A 96 12.69 15.67 -2.21
N LEU A 97 12.19 16.16 -1.08
CA LEU A 97 11.02 17.05 -1.03
C LEU A 97 11.30 18.35 -1.78
N GLY A 98 12.42 19.00 -1.52
CA GLY A 98 12.80 20.27 -2.15
C GLY A 98 12.96 20.16 -3.67
N ILE A 99 13.68 19.13 -4.14
CA ILE A 99 13.86 18.86 -5.58
C ILE A 99 12.52 18.51 -6.23
N GLY A 100 11.73 17.63 -5.60
CA GLY A 100 10.41 17.25 -6.07
C GLY A 100 9.48 18.46 -6.23
N CYS A 101 9.43 19.33 -5.21
CA CYS A 101 8.66 20.57 -5.24
C CYS A 101 9.12 21.53 -6.34
N ARG A 102 10.43 21.70 -6.49
CA ARG A 102 11.02 22.54 -7.54
C ARG A 102 10.65 22.02 -8.93
N PHE A 103 10.69 20.71 -9.16
CA PHE A 103 10.40 20.10 -10.46
C PHE A 103 8.92 20.18 -10.82
N VAL A 104 8.01 19.90 -9.88
CA VAL A 104 6.57 20.13 -10.09
C VAL A 104 6.30 21.61 -10.39
N GLY A 105 6.88 22.52 -9.61
CA GLY A 105 6.71 23.96 -9.78
C GLY A 105 7.32 24.51 -11.08
N LYS A 106 8.46 23.97 -11.53
CA LYS A 106 9.09 24.34 -12.82
C LYS A 106 8.26 23.80 -13.98
N GLY A 107 7.92 22.51 -13.98
CA GLY A 107 7.13 21.88 -15.04
C GLY A 107 5.76 22.53 -15.23
N ARG A 108 5.12 23.01 -14.16
CA ARG A 108 3.89 23.81 -14.27
C ARG A 108 4.10 25.19 -14.91
N ARG A 109 5.19 25.88 -14.57
CA ARG A 109 5.48 27.22 -15.10
C ARG A 109 5.96 27.19 -16.55
N SER A 110 6.76 26.20 -16.92
CA SER A 110 7.27 26.03 -18.29
C SER A 110 6.31 25.29 -19.21
N GLY A 111 5.21 24.73 -18.69
CA GLY A 111 4.32 23.88 -19.47
C GLY A 111 4.93 22.53 -19.87
N GLU A 112 6.01 22.11 -19.20
CA GLU A 112 6.73 20.87 -19.52
C GLU A 112 6.23 19.71 -18.63
N PRO A 113 5.39 18.80 -19.16
CA PRO A 113 4.76 17.75 -18.36
C PRO A 113 5.76 16.71 -17.83
N ARG A 114 6.90 16.52 -18.52
CA ARG A 114 7.95 15.57 -18.13
C ARG A 114 8.60 15.97 -16.81
N THR A 115 9.03 17.22 -16.69
CA THR A 115 9.64 17.77 -15.48
C THR A 115 8.69 17.68 -14.28
N ALA A 116 7.39 17.95 -14.48
CA ALA A 116 6.40 17.80 -13.43
C ALA A 116 6.23 16.33 -12.99
N ARG A 117 6.26 15.38 -13.94
CA ARG A 117 6.17 13.94 -13.66
C ARG A 117 7.34 13.44 -12.82
N GLU A 118 8.57 13.85 -13.15
CA GLU A 118 9.76 13.54 -12.36
C GLU A 118 9.66 14.10 -10.94
N GLY A 119 9.12 15.32 -10.79
CA GLY A 119 8.79 15.88 -9.49
C GLY A 119 7.78 15.04 -8.72
N HIS A 120 6.72 14.54 -9.37
CA HIS A 120 5.75 13.64 -8.72
C HIS A 120 6.38 12.31 -8.30
N GLN A 121 7.32 11.75 -9.07
CA GLN A 121 8.07 10.53 -8.70
C GLN A 121 8.86 10.72 -7.40
N LEU A 122 9.56 11.85 -7.27
CA LEU A 122 10.27 12.20 -6.03
C LEU A 122 9.31 12.37 -4.84
N LEU A 123 8.15 12.99 -5.05
CA LEU A 123 7.13 13.10 -4.00
C LEU A 123 6.56 11.71 -3.62
N GLY A 124 6.40 10.81 -4.59
CA GLY A 124 6.01 9.42 -4.32
C GLY A 124 7.06 8.67 -3.51
N LEU A 125 8.35 8.86 -3.83
CA LEU A 125 9.45 8.30 -3.05
C LEU A 125 9.46 8.84 -1.61
N LEU A 126 9.25 10.15 -1.43
CA LEU A 126 9.15 10.77 -0.10
C LEU A 126 8.04 10.13 0.75
N VAL A 127 6.90 9.81 0.13
CA VAL A 127 5.80 9.13 0.81
C VAL A 127 6.24 7.73 1.28
N VAL A 128 6.94 6.96 0.42
CA VAL A 128 7.51 5.66 0.78
C VAL A 128 8.47 5.78 1.96
N MET A 129 9.35 6.79 1.94
CA MET A 129 10.33 7.01 3.01
C MET A 129 9.74 7.43 4.36
N THR A 130 8.51 7.97 4.36
CA THR A 130 7.80 8.30 5.60
C THR A 130 7.58 7.05 6.49
N ALA A 131 7.68 5.85 5.91
CA ALA A 131 7.51 4.58 6.60
C ALA A 131 8.78 3.98 7.23
N ASP A 132 9.97 4.52 6.96
CA ASP A 132 11.25 3.79 7.19
C ASP A 132 11.92 4.14 8.53
N LEU A 133 11.79 5.38 9.00
CA LEU A 133 12.42 5.83 10.26
C LEU A 133 11.81 5.24 11.54
N THR A 134 10.67 4.59 11.41
CA THR A 134 9.83 4.19 12.55
C THR A 134 10.35 2.97 13.30
N PHE A 135 11.18 2.11 12.69
CA PHE A 135 11.92 1.08 13.43
C PHE A 135 12.90 1.69 14.43
N VAL A 136 13.66 2.68 13.99
CA VAL A 136 14.62 3.42 14.82
C VAL A 136 13.90 4.13 15.97
N PHE A 137 12.75 4.76 15.69
CA PHE A 137 11.94 5.42 16.71
C PHE A 137 11.39 4.45 17.76
N ASN A 138 10.99 3.25 17.34
CA ASN A 138 10.44 2.27 18.25
C ASN A 138 11.48 1.83 19.30
N GLU A 139 12.73 1.60 18.90
CA GLU A 139 13.80 1.23 19.85
C GLU A 139 14.02 2.32 20.91
N LEU A 140 14.11 3.58 20.49
CA LEU A 140 14.26 4.72 21.41
C LEU A 140 13.05 4.86 22.35
N SER A 141 11.86 4.52 21.87
CA SER A 141 10.63 4.57 22.66
C SER A 141 10.56 3.48 23.73
N VAL A 142 11.21 2.35 23.50
CA VAL A 142 11.35 1.30 24.52
C VAL A 142 12.37 1.72 25.58
N ALA A 143 13.46 2.36 25.18
CA ALA A 143 14.52 2.80 26.10
C ALA A 143 14.02 3.86 27.10
N ASP A 144 13.43 4.96 26.62
CA ASP A 144 12.93 6.05 27.45
C ASP A 144 11.59 6.56 26.90
N LEU A 145 10.55 6.51 27.73
CA LEU A 145 9.19 6.89 27.32
C LEU A 145 9.07 8.39 27.01
N GLY A 146 9.80 9.25 27.73
CA GLY A 146 9.77 10.70 27.53
C GLY A 146 10.45 11.11 26.21
N ILE A 147 11.65 10.59 25.97
CA ILE A 147 12.37 10.79 24.69
C ILE A 147 11.57 10.18 23.54
N GLY A 148 11.08 8.94 23.71
CA GLY A 148 10.23 8.26 22.73
C GLY A 148 8.99 9.06 22.36
N THR A 149 8.24 9.55 23.35
CA THR A 149 7.02 10.34 23.13
C THR A 149 7.33 11.63 22.38
N THR A 150 8.41 12.32 22.76
CA THR A 150 8.84 13.57 22.11
C THR A 150 9.19 13.30 20.64
N LEU A 151 10.01 12.28 20.38
CA LEU A 151 10.43 11.92 19.03
C LEU A 151 9.27 11.43 18.16
N ALA A 152 8.37 10.62 18.69
CA ALA A 152 7.16 10.18 17.98
C ALA A 152 6.25 11.35 17.63
N GLY A 153 6.07 12.32 18.54
CA GLY A 153 5.32 13.54 18.29
C GLY A 153 5.93 14.37 17.16
N LEU A 154 7.25 14.59 17.20
CA LEU A 154 7.99 15.28 16.15
C LEU A 154 7.88 14.54 14.80
N ALA A 155 8.03 13.22 14.81
CA ALA A 155 7.97 12.40 13.61
C ALA A 155 6.55 12.37 13.00
N LEU A 156 5.51 12.33 13.83
CA LEU A 156 4.12 12.45 13.39
C LEU A 156 3.85 13.80 12.72
N VAL A 157 4.25 14.91 13.36
CA VAL A 157 4.11 16.26 12.80
C VAL A 157 4.87 16.39 11.49
N TRP A 158 6.10 15.85 11.45
CA TRP A 158 6.94 15.88 10.26
C TRP A 158 6.35 15.05 9.11
N GLY A 159 5.87 13.83 9.38
CA GLY A 159 5.19 12.99 8.41
C GLY A 159 3.93 13.63 7.83
N LEU A 160 3.09 14.23 8.69
CA LEU A 160 1.91 14.97 8.25
C LEU A 160 2.27 16.19 7.39
N THR A 161 3.31 16.93 7.79
CA THR A 161 3.80 18.09 7.05
C THR A 161 4.28 17.67 5.65
N LYS A 162 5.08 16.60 5.53
CA LYS A 162 5.53 16.07 4.23
C LYS A 162 4.38 15.68 3.33
N ILE A 163 3.41 14.91 3.85
CA ILE A 163 2.25 14.49 3.06
C ILE A 163 1.39 15.70 2.67
N GLY A 164 1.24 16.68 3.56
CA GLY A 164 0.56 17.95 3.28
C GLY A 164 1.22 18.75 2.18
N ILE A 165 2.55 18.87 2.20
CA ILE A 165 3.29 19.54 1.14
C ILE A 165 3.19 18.73 -0.17
N ALA A 166 3.42 17.42 -0.13
CA ALA A 166 3.36 16.55 -1.31
C ALA A 166 1.98 16.60 -1.99
N THR A 167 0.89 16.52 -1.23
CA THR A 167 -0.48 16.63 -1.75
C THR A 167 -0.74 18.01 -2.35
N ARG A 168 -0.42 19.09 -1.63
CA ARG A 168 -0.59 20.47 -2.10
C ARG A 168 0.21 20.75 -3.37
N VAL A 169 1.48 20.36 -3.40
CA VAL A 169 2.39 20.56 -4.52
C VAL A 169 1.95 19.74 -5.72
N ALA A 170 1.62 18.46 -5.55
CA ALA A 170 1.08 17.62 -6.61
C ALA A 170 -0.31 18.07 -7.11
N GLY A 171 -0.97 19.00 -6.41
CA GLY A 171 -2.32 19.46 -6.74
C GLY A 171 -3.40 18.43 -6.38
N LEU A 172 -3.06 17.46 -5.53
CA LEU A 172 -3.97 16.42 -5.07
C LEU A 172 -4.85 16.96 -3.94
N ARG A 173 -6.17 16.92 -4.15
CA ARG A 173 -7.17 17.26 -3.12
C ARG A 173 -7.67 15.98 -2.47
N LEU A 174 -7.13 15.66 -1.30
CA LEU A 174 -7.66 14.57 -0.47
C LEU A 174 -8.93 15.01 0.25
N GLY A 175 -9.95 14.14 0.27
CA GLY A 175 -11.16 14.37 1.07
C GLY A 175 -10.88 14.19 2.58
N GLY A 176 -11.81 14.64 3.43
CA GLY A 176 -11.66 14.53 4.89
C GLY A 176 -11.40 13.10 5.38
N THR A 177 -12.10 12.11 4.81
CA THR A 177 -11.89 10.69 5.12
C THR A 177 -10.48 10.20 4.76
N ALA A 178 -9.97 10.61 3.59
CA ALA A 178 -8.62 10.27 3.15
C ALA A 178 -7.56 10.86 4.09
N TRP A 179 -7.74 12.11 4.51
CA TRP A 179 -6.89 12.76 5.51
C TRP A 179 -6.96 12.07 6.87
N ALA A 180 -8.16 11.72 7.35
CA ALA A 180 -8.32 10.99 8.60
C ALA A 180 -7.59 9.64 8.57
N VAL A 181 -7.68 8.89 7.45
CA VAL A 181 -6.93 7.65 7.27
C VAL A 181 -5.43 7.90 7.37
N VAL A 182 -4.88 8.91 6.68
CA VAL A 182 -3.44 9.22 6.76
C VAL A 182 -3.03 9.55 8.20
N VAL A 183 -3.78 10.43 8.89
CA VAL A 183 -3.48 10.85 10.26
C VAL A 183 -3.51 9.67 11.22
N VAL A 184 -4.56 8.85 11.18
CA VAL A 184 -4.70 7.67 12.04
C VAL A 184 -3.62 6.63 11.71
N SER A 185 -3.25 6.46 10.44
CA SER A 185 -2.18 5.53 10.03
C SER A 185 -0.83 5.94 10.59
N LEU A 186 -0.46 7.21 10.44
CA LEU A 186 0.79 7.73 11.00
C LEU A 186 0.75 7.70 12.53
N GLY A 187 -0.38 8.08 13.13
CA GLY A 187 -0.57 8.00 14.58
C GLY A 187 -0.39 6.58 15.12
N LEU A 188 -0.91 5.58 14.42
CA LEU A 188 -0.68 4.17 14.77
C LEU A 188 0.78 3.77 14.59
N THR A 189 1.41 4.19 13.48
CA THR A 189 2.82 3.87 13.18
C THR A 189 3.77 4.39 14.26
N PHE A 190 3.62 5.66 14.67
CA PHE A 190 4.48 6.29 15.67
C PHE A 190 4.03 6.03 17.12
N GLY A 191 2.73 5.77 17.33
CA GLY A 191 2.14 5.63 18.65
C GLY A 191 2.13 4.21 19.19
N ALA A 192 2.10 3.17 18.33
CA ALA A 192 1.87 1.80 18.78
C ALA A 192 2.96 1.30 19.76
N ALA A 193 4.23 1.64 19.52
CA ALA A 193 5.32 1.29 20.44
C ALA A 193 5.25 2.03 21.79
N LEU A 194 4.77 3.28 21.80
CA LEU A 194 4.56 4.04 23.03
C LEU A 194 3.42 3.48 23.86
N VAL A 195 2.30 3.12 23.21
CA VAL A 195 1.18 2.47 23.90
C VAL A 195 1.61 1.12 24.43
N ALA A 196 2.37 0.33 23.65
CA ALA A 196 2.96 -0.92 24.13
C ALA A 196 3.83 -0.68 25.37
N ARG A 197 4.73 0.32 25.33
CA ARG A 197 5.60 0.68 26.45
C ARG A 197 4.82 1.09 27.68
N ALA A 198 3.77 1.88 27.51
CA ALA A 198 2.91 2.36 28.58
C ALA A 198 2.08 1.24 29.23
N VAL A 199 1.62 0.26 28.45
CA VAL A 199 0.81 -0.87 28.93
C VAL A 199 1.68 -1.96 29.55
N GLY A 200 2.77 -2.35 28.90
CA GLY A 200 3.61 -3.49 29.29
C GLY A 200 4.79 -3.13 30.20
N GLY A 201 5.11 -1.85 30.37
CA GLY A 201 6.36 -1.44 31.02
C GLY A 201 7.55 -2.03 30.25
N THR A 202 8.53 -2.61 30.96
CA THR A 202 9.67 -3.33 30.35
C THR A 202 9.38 -4.82 30.14
N GLY A 203 8.17 -5.27 30.48
CA GLY A 203 7.79 -6.67 30.54
C GLY A 203 7.02 -7.13 29.31
N ARG A 204 6.38 -8.29 29.46
CA ARG A 204 5.49 -8.86 28.44
C ARG A 204 4.22 -8.05 28.33
N LEU A 205 3.76 -7.86 27.10
CA LEU A 205 2.45 -7.27 26.82
C LEU A 205 1.33 -8.27 27.18
N PRO A 206 0.18 -7.78 27.64
CA PRO A 206 -0.97 -8.64 27.87
C PRO A 206 -1.54 -9.17 26.54
N GLU A 207 -2.04 -10.39 26.52
CA GLU A 207 -2.52 -11.10 25.30
C GLU A 207 -3.55 -10.29 24.50
N TRP A 208 -4.46 -9.60 25.19
CA TRP A 208 -5.49 -8.76 24.57
C TRP A 208 -4.89 -7.60 23.73
N PHE A 209 -3.66 -7.16 24.03
CA PHE A 209 -3.03 -6.02 23.37
C PHE A 209 -2.82 -6.27 21.88
N GLY A 210 -2.40 -7.48 21.50
CA GLY A 210 -2.24 -7.85 20.09
C GLY A 210 -3.53 -7.61 19.33
N HIS A 211 -4.64 -8.14 19.83
CA HIS A 211 -5.94 -7.92 19.20
C HIS A 211 -6.35 -6.44 19.19
N ALA A 212 -6.16 -5.72 20.29
CA ALA A 212 -6.52 -4.31 20.39
C ALA A 212 -5.80 -3.41 19.37
N VAL A 213 -4.60 -3.78 18.93
CA VAL A 213 -3.83 -3.02 17.95
C VAL A 213 -4.12 -3.48 16.50
N TRP A 214 -4.30 -4.78 16.29
CA TRP A 214 -4.56 -5.33 14.95
C TRP A 214 -5.95 -4.99 14.40
N TRP A 215 -6.98 -4.86 15.25
CA TRP A 215 -8.32 -4.47 14.82
C TRP A 215 -8.40 -3.04 14.25
N PRO A 216 -7.86 -2.00 14.92
CA PRO A 216 -7.72 -0.67 14.33
C PRO A 216 -6.89 -0.67 13.05
N ALA A 217 -5.78 -1.41 12.99
CA ALA A 217 -4.96 -1.50 11.79
C ALA A 217 -5.74 -2.08 10.58
N ALA A 218 -6.58 -3.08 10.83
CA ALA A 218 -7.47 -3.66 9.83
C ALA A 218 -8.58 -2.70 9.39
N GLY A 219 -9.25 -2.04 10.36
CA GLY A 219 -10.28 -1.05 10.07
C GLY A 219 -9.73 0.12 9.26
N LEU A 220 -8.51 0.54 9.58
CA LEU A 220 -7.75 1.53 8.83
C LEU A 220 -7.45 1.05 7.41
N LEU A 221 -7.01 -0.20 7.22
CA LEU A 221 -6.81 -0.82 5.90
C LEU A 221 -8.07 -0.71 5.04
N ALA A 222 -9.20 -1.11 5.61
CA ALA A 222 -10.49 -1.05 4.96
C ALA A 222 -10.91 0.40 4.62
N ALA A 223 -10.77 1.31 5.57
CA ALA A 223 -11.10 2.72 5.40
C ALA A 223 -10.24 3.40 4.31
N GLY A 224 -8.95 3.07 4.23
CA GLY A 224 -8.06 3.63 3.21
C GLY A 224 -8.32 3.08 1.82
N LEU A 225 -8.58 1.79 1.68
CA LEU A 225 -9.02 1.21 0.39
C LEU A 225 -10.35 1.80 -0.07
N TRP A 226 -11.27 2.03 0.88
CA TRP A 226 -12.51 2.73 0.62
C TRP A 226 -12.28 4.18 0.17
N ALA A 227 -11.43 4.92 0.86
CA ALA A 227 -11.07 6.29 0.54
C ALA A 227 -10.34 6.41 -0.80
N PHE A 228 -9.51 5.42 -1.17
CA PHE A 228 -8.84 5.35 -2.46
C PHE A 228 -9.84 5.19 -3.60
N SER A 229 -10.87 4.37 -3.39
CA SER A 229 -11.92 4.06 -4.36
C SER A 229 -13.03 5.12 -4.47
N ASP A 230 -12.90 6.28 -3.82
CA ASP A 230 -13.86 7.39 -3.99
C ASP A 230 -13.71 8.02 -5.39
N PRO A 231 -14.74 7.92 -6.26
CA PRO A 231 -14.70 8.44 -7.64
C PRO A 231 -14.52 9.96 -7.67
N ARG A 232 -15.04 10.69 -6.69
CA ARG A 232 -14.87 12.15 -6.62
C ARG A 232 -13.41 12.55 -6.46
N GLY A 233 -12.64 11.74 -5.74
CA GLY A 233 -11.19 11.93 -5.64
C GLY A 233 -10.44 11.45 -6.88
N ALA A 234 -11.01 10.50 -7.64
CA ALA A 234 -10.35 9.92 -8.81
C ALA A 234 -10.39 10.89 -9.99
N GLU A 235 -11.55 11.52 -10.24
CA GLU A 235 -11.71 12.56 -11.26
C GLU A 235 -10.76 13.74 -11.01
N ARG A 236 -10.59 14.13 -9.75
CA ARG A 236 -9.67 15.22 -9.34
C ARG A 236 -8.19 14.86 -9.42
N ALA A 237 -7.87 13.58 -9.59
CA ALA A 237 -6.51 13.06 -9.63
C ALA A 237 -6.16 12.46 -11.00
N ALA A 238 -6.84 12.85 -12.07
CA ALA A 238 -6.59 12.35 -13.42
C ALA A 238 -5.09 12.39 -13.76
N GLY A 239 -4.47 11.21 -13.89
CA GLY A 239 -3.03 11.05 -14.16
C GLY A 239 -2.10 10.88 -12.94
N LEU A 240 -2.60 11.07 -11.71
CA LEU A 240 -1.85 10.94 -10.44
C LEU A 240 -2.46 9.91 -9.47
N HIS A 241 -3.27 8.99 -9.98
CA HIS A 241 -3.91 7.93 -9.18
C HIS A 241 -2.90 7.09 -8.40
N TRP A 242 -1.73 6.81 -8.99
CA TRP A 242 -0.66 6.05 -8.35
C TRP A 242 -0.12 6.79 -7.11
N LEU A 243 0.10 8.11 -7.19
CA LEU A 243 0.61 8.92 -6.09
C LEU A 243 -0.43 9.03 -4.97
N ARG A 244 -1.70 9.22 -5.32
CA ARG A 244 -2.81 9.14 -4.35
C ARG A 244 -2.85 7.76 -3.67
N GLY A 245 -2.62 6.70 -4.43
CA GLY A 245 -2.52 5.33 -3.93
C GLY A 245 -1.40 5.20 -2.91
N LEU A 246 -0.20 5.68 -3.24
CA LEU A 246 0.93 5.67 -2.29
C LEU A 246 0.62 6.46 -1.02
N ILE A 247 0.07 7.68 -1.14
CA ILE A 247 -0.24 8.54 0.02
C ILE A 247 -1.20 7.86 0.99
N LEU A 248 -2.14 7.07 0.49
CA LEU A 248 -3.07 6.33 1.32
C LEU A 248 -2.46 5.02 1.82
N LEU A 249 -2.00 4.17 0.90
CA LEU A 249 -1.62 2.80 1.22
C LEU A 249 -0.30 2.70 1.98
N VAL A 250 0.69 3.55 1.70
CA VAL A 250 2.01 3.46 2.33
C VAL A 250 1.93 3.64 3.86
N PRO A 251 1.33 4.72 4.40
CA PRO A 251 1.18 4.86 5.85
C PRO A 251 0.47 3.68 6.50
N MET A 252 -0.52 3.10 5.82
CA MET A 252 -1.28 1.97 6.34
C MET A 252 -0.45 0.69 6.37
N THR A 253 0.28 0.41 5.28
CA THR A 253 1.22 -0.72 5.24
C THR A 253 2.34 -0.54 6.25
N SER A 254 2.84 0.70 6.43
CA SER A 254 3.82 1.01 7.46
C SER A 254 3.25 0.71 8.83
N ALA A 255 2.06 1.20 9.16
CA ALA A 255 1.41 0.91 10.44
C ALA A 255 1.33 -0.60 10.70
N LEU A 256 0.89 -1.40 9.72
CA LEU A 256 0.85 -2.86 9.85
C LEU A 256 2.23 -3.48 10.10
N MET A 257 3.26 -3.02 9.40
CA MET A 257 4.63 -3.48 9.63
C MET A 257 5.14 -3.11 11.03
N HIS A 258 4.71 -1.97 11.58
CA HIS A 258 5.09 -1.55 12.93
C HIS A 258 4.37 -2.35 14.00
N VAL A 259 3.08 -2.63 13.79
CA VAL A 259 2.34 -3.57 14.64
C VAL A 259 3.00 -4.95 14.62
N LEU A 260 3.42 -5.42 13.45
CA LEU A 260 4.18 -6.67 13.32
C LEU A 260 5.52 -6.60 14.05
N ALA A 261 6.24 -5.47 13.95
CA ALA A 261 7.52 -5.25 14.62
C ALA A 261 7.40 -5.31 16.16
N LEU A 262 6.25 -4.91 16.73
CA LEU A 262 6.03 -5.03 18.17
C LEU A 262 6.16 -6.47 18.67
N HIS A 263 5.79 -7.47 17.86
CA HIS A 263 5.94 -8.89 18.22
C HIS A 263 7.41 -9.25 18.47
N TRP A 264 8.27 -8.74 17.59
CA TRP A 264 9.71 -8.95 17.71
C TRP A 264 10.28 -8.20 18.93
N MET A 265 9.87 -6.95 19.14
CA MET A 265 10.40 -6.09 20.20
C MET A 265 9.99 -6.49 21.61
N TYR A 266 8.72 -6.89 21.80
CA TYR A 266 8.18 -7.25 23.11
C TYR A 266 8.11 -8.76 23.33
N HIS A 267 8.67 -9.54 22.41
CA HIS A 267 8.68 -11.01 22.45
C HIS A 267 7.29 -11.63 22.70
N PHE A 268 6.22 -11.01 22.18
CA PHE A 268 4.89 -11.60 22.29
C PHE A 268 4.60 -12.47 21.06
N GLU A 269 4.07 -13.66 21.30
CA GLU A 269 3.87 -14.67 20.26
C GLU A 269 2.97 -14.13 19.14
N LEU A 270 3.41 -14.30 17.89
CA LEU A 270 2.60 -13.91 16.73
C LEU A 270 1.54 -14.98 16.49
N GLU A 271 0.32 -14.73 16.96
CA GLU A 271 -0.82 -15.57 16.62
C GLU A 271 -1.33 -15.27 15.20
N PRO A 272 -1.60 -16.28 14.36
CA PRO A 272 -2.22 -16.07 13.05
C PRO A 272 -3.55 -15.33 13.15
N ALA A 273 -4.27 -15.48 14.27
CA ALA A 273 -5.54 -14.81 14.55
C ALA A 273 -5.47 -13.28 14.47
N TYR A 274 -4.28 -12.69 14.67
CA TYR A 274 -4.09 -11.25 14.53
C TYR A 274 -4.26 -10.73 13.09
N LEU A 275 -4.05 -11.58 12.08
CA LEU A 275 -4.29 -11.24 10.67
C LEU A 275 -5.77 -11.29 10.28
N SER A 276 -6.60 -11.99 11.06
CA SER A 276 -8.01 -12.21 10.74
C SER A 276 -8.84 -10.93 10.51
N PRO A 277 -8.72 -9.84 11.31
CA PRO A 277 -9.48 -8.62 11.04
C PRO A 277 -9.03 -7.94 9.74
N VAL A 278 -7.73 -8.00 9.40
CA VAL A 278 -7.18 -7.40 8.17
C VAL A 278 -7.78 -8.08 6.94
N LEU A 279 -7.81 -9.41 6.96
CA LEU A 279 -8.38 -10.24 5.90
C LEU A 279 -9.89 -10.04 5.76
N LEU A 280 -10.61 -9.88 6.87
CA LEU A 280 -12.02 -9.54 6.86
C LEU A 280 -12.28 -8.16 6.24
N GLY A 281 -11.51 -7.14 6.66
CA GLY A 281 -11.60 -5.79 6.10
C GLY A 281 -11.36 -5.77 4.59
N LEU A 282 -10.34 -6.49 4.12
CA LEU A 282 -10.07 -6.68 2.69
C LEU A 282 -11.26 -7.35 1.98
N SER A 283 -11.78 -8.44 2.54
CA SER A 283 -12.92 -9.15 1.97
C SER A 283 -14.14 -8.24 1.79
N VAL A 284 -14.52 -7.52 2.85
CA VAL A 284 -15.69 -6.62 2.85
C VAL A 284 -15.49 -5.49 1.85
N VAL A 285 -14.32 -4.84 1.83
CA VAL A 285 -14.08 -3.71 0.93
C VAL A 285 -14.04 -4.15 -0.53
N ILE A 286 -13.37 -5.26 -0.85
CA ILE A 286 -13.35 -5.81 -2.20
C ILE A 286 -14.79 -6.14 -2.61
N MET A 287 -15.54 -6.84 -1.77
CA MET A 287 -16.96 -7.16 -2.04
C MET A 287 -17.80 -5.92 -2.29
N LEU A 288 -17.66 -4.85 -1.49
CA LEU A 288 -18.43 -3.62 -1.66
C LEU A 288 -18.11 -2.86 -2.95
N ARG A 289 -16.99 -3.16 -3.61
CA ARG A 289 -16.46 -2.39 -4.75
C ARG A 289 -16.41 -3.16 -6.06
N VAL A 290 -16.35 -4.49 -6.01
CA VAL A 290 -16.34 -5.33 -7.20
C VAL A 290 -17.70 -5.27 -7.88
N ASP A 291 -17.68 -4.95 -9.18
CA ASP A 291 -18.87 -5.07 -10.02
C ASP A 291 -19.33 -6.53 -10.04
N ARG A 292 -20.65 -6.76 -10.04
CA ARG A 292 -21.24 -8.10 -10.02
C ARG A 292 -20.73 -8.98 -11.19
N SER A 293 -20.29 -8.33 -12.26
CA SER A 293 -19.76 -8.95 -13.48
C SER A 293 -18.31 -9.47 -13.36
N ALA A 294 -17.59 -9.21 -12.27
CA ALA A 294 -16.17 -9.58 -12.11
C ALA A 294 -15.97 -10.77 -11.14
N PRO A 295 -16.18 -12.03 -11.59
CA PRO A 295 -16.18 -13.20 -10.71
C PRO A 295 -14.82 -13.50 -10.07
N LYS A 296 -13.70 -13.16 -10.74
CA LYS A 296 -12.35 -13.39 -10.20
C LYS A 296 -12.09 -12.58 -8.93
N THR A 297 -12.45 -11.31 -8.94
CA THR A 297 -12.23 -10.41 -7.81
C THR A 297 -13.18 -10.73 -6.65
N ARG A 298 -14.39 -11.19 -6.97
CA ARG A 298 -15.33 -11.72 -5.96
C ARG A 298 -14.77 -12.96 -5.26
N ARG A 299 -14.24 -13.93 -6.02
CA ARG A 299 -13.59 -15.12 -5.44
C ARG A 299 -12.40 -14.76 -4.55
N LEU A 300 -11.61 -13.74 -4.92
CA LEU A 300 -10.53 -13.25 -4.06
C LEU A 300 -11.06 -12.73 -2.72
N ALA A 301 -12.16 -11.97 -2.72
CA ALA A 301 -12.76 -11.49 -1.48
C ALA A 301 -13.31 -12.64 -0.63
N GLU A 302 -14.01 -13.60 -1.23
CA GLU A 302 -14.48 -14.82 -0.54
C GLU A 302 -13.31 -15.59 0.07
N PHE A 303 -12.21 -15.75 -0.67
CA PHE A 303 -10.98 -16.36 -0.19
C PHE A 303 -10.38 -15.59 0.99
N CYS A 304 -10.26 -14.26 0.92
CA CYS A 304 -9.81 -13.45 2.06
C CYS A 304 -10.70 -13.63 3.30
N GLY A 305 -12.03 -13.65 3.12
CA GLY A 305 -12.97 -13.89 4.21
C GLY A 305 -12.79 -15.28 4.85
N LEU A 306 -12.58 -16.29 4.01
CA LEU A 306 -12.30 -17.65 4.47
C LEU A 306 -11.00 -17.76 5.27
N ILE A 307 -9.88 -17.26 4.73
CA ILE A 307 -8.61 -17.30 5.44
C ILE A 307 -8.70 -16.47 6.73
N GLY A 308 -9.46 -15.36 6.73
CA GLY A 308 -9.78 -14.60 7.93
C GLY A 308 -10.48 -15.43 9.00
N ALA A 309 -11.50 -16.22 8.63
CA ALA A 309 -12.20 -17.10 9.57
C ALA A 309 -11.26 -18.17 10.15
N VAL A 310 -10.51 -18.85 9.29
CA VAL A 310 -9.58 -19.92 9.69
C VAL A 310 -8.50 -19.38 10.62
N THR A 311 -7.93 -18.22 10.31
CA THR A 311 -6.94 -17.59 11.18
C THR A 311 -7.54 -17.16 12.52
N ALA A 312 -8.76 -16.61 12.54
CA ALA A 312 -9.43 -16.26 13.79
C ALA A 312 -9.68 -17.47 14.71
N MET A 313 -9.95 -18.65 14.14
CA MET A 313 -10.11 -19.90 14.90
C MET A 313 -8.81 -20.42 15.52
N SER A 314 -7.65 -19.94 15.07
CA SER A 314 -6.35 -20.36 15.62
C SER A 314 -6.01 -19.71 16.96
N SER A 315 -6.76 -18.70 17.39
CA SER A 315 -6.49 -18.03 18.66
C SER A 315 -6.79 -18.93 19.85
N ARG A 316 -5.87 -18.94 20.81
CA ARG A 316 -6.04 -19.66 22.09
C ARG A 316 -6.69 -18.77 23.15
N ASP A 317 -6.78 -17.47 22.89
CA ASP A 317 -7.26 -16.48 23.84
C ASP A 317 -8.76 -16.62 24.09
N VAL A 318 -9.12 -16.79 25.37
CA VAL A 318 -10.49 -16.73 25.85
C VAL A 318 -10.60 -15.54 26.79
N TRP A 319 -11.12 -14.43 26.31
CA TRP A 319 -11.43 -13.28 27.15
C TRP A 319 -12.72 -13.55 27.90
N ARG A 320 -12.70 -13.42 29.23
CA ARG A 320 -13.90 -13.57 30.05
C ARG A 320 -14.34 -12.18 30.47
N LEU A 321 -15.52 -11.77 30.03
CA LEU A 321 -16.15 -10.55 30.52
C LEU A 321 -17.08 -10.95 31.66
N GLU A 322 -16.67 -10.67 32.90
CA GLU A 322 -17.51 -10.85 34.07
C GLU A 322 -18.45 -9.65 34.19
N LEU A 323 -19.67 -9.78 33.68
CA LEU A 323 -20.75 -8.83 33.92
C LEU A 323 -21.42 -9.23 35.23
N GLY A 324 -21.14 -8.47 36.30
CA GLY A 324 -21.50 -8.79 37.68
C GLY A 324 -22.89 -9.42 37.84
N GLY A 325 -22.92 -10.72 38.16
CA GLY A 325 -24.13 -11.50 38.44
C GLY A 325 -24.61 -12.44 37.34
N LEU A 326 -24.03 -12.39 36.13
CA LEU A 326 -24.29 -13.36 35.05
C LEU A 326 -23.09 -14.31 34.87
N ASP A 327 -23.36 -15.51 34.37
CA ASP A 327 -22.29 -16.43 33.96
C ASP A 327 -21.35 -15.70 32.98
N PRO A 328 -20.03 -15.77 33.19
CA PRO A 328 -19.06 -15.05 32.37
C PRO A 328 -19.23 -15.42 30.90
N ILE A 329 -19.59 -14.43 30.09
CA ILE A 329 -19.66 -14.62 28.64
C ILE A 329 -18.23 -14.66 28.12
N ALA A 330 -17.80 -15.84 27.68
CA ALA A 330 -16.53 -16.00 27.00
C ALA A 330 -16.56 -15.29 25.64
N PHE A 331 -15.78 -14.22 25.51
CA PHE A 331 -15.45 -13.58 24.24
C PHE A 331 -14.16 -14.20 23.70
N THR A 332 -14.23 -14.79 22.52
CA THR A 332 -13.04 -15.23 21.79
C THR A 332 -12.83 -14.30 20.60
N PRO A 333 -11.58 -14.12 20.13
CA PRO A 333 -11.30 -13.38 18.90
C PRO A 333 -12.12 -13.87 17.71
N PHE A 334 -12.39 -15.18 17.64
CA PHE A 334 -13.27 -15.77 16.64
C PHE A 334 -14.74 -15.28 16.74
N ARG A 335 -15.30 -15.15 17.96
CA ARG A 335 -16.67 -14.60 18.14
C ARG A 335 -16.75 -13.13 17.72
N VAL A 336 -15.73 -12.34 18.05
CA VAL A 336 -15.64 -10.94 17.61
C VAL A 336 -15.50 -10.85 16.09
N TRP A 337 -14.67 -11.72 15.49
CA TRP A 337 -14.52 -11.83 14.05
C TRP A 337 -15.83 -12.18 13.36
N LEU A 338 -16.57 -13.17 13.88
CA LEU A 338 -17.86 -13.59 13.34
C LEU A 338 -18.89 -12.46 13.41
N ALA A 339 -18.97 -11.75 14.53
CA ALA A 339 -19.85 -10.60 14.68
C ALA A 339 -19.51 -9.48 13.66
N ALA A 340 -18.22 -9.16 13.51
CA ALA A 340 -17.77 -8.18 12.52
C ALA A 340 -18.05 -8.64 11.09
N ALA A 341 -17.91 -9.94 10.80
CA ALA A 341 -18.23 -10.51 9.50
C ALA A 341 -19.73 -10.42 9.20
N VAL A 342 -20.61 -10.74 10.17
CA VAL A 342 -22.07 -10.56 10.04
C VAL A 342 -22.38 -9.12 9.63
N VAL A 343 -21.84 -8.13 10.34
CA VAL A 343 -22.08 -6.72 10.05
C VAL A 343 -21.54 -6.34 8.66
N GLY A 344 -20.28 -6.69 8.36
CA GLY A 344 -19.64 -6.37 7.09
C GLY A 344 -20.36 -6.97 5.88
N TYR A 345 -20.72 -8.25 5.94
CA TYR A 345 -21.46 -8.93 4.86
C TYR A 345 -22.93 -8.51 4.81
N ALA A 346 -23.57 -8.15 5.91
CA ALA A 346 -24.91 -7.56 5.88
C ALA A 346 -24.90 -6.21 5.12
N VAL A 347 -23.87 -5.39 5.32
CA VAL A 347 -23.68 -4.14 4.55
C VAL A 347 -23.43 -4.44 3.06
N VAL A 348 -22.61 -5.46 2.74
CA VAL A 348 -22.41 -5.92 1.36
C VAL A 348 -23.73 -6.36 0.74
N TRP A 349 -24.48 -7.22 1.43
CA TRP A 349 -25.76 -7.74 0.96
C TRP A 349 -26.80 -6.63 0.77
N TRP A 350 -26.90 -5.70 1.72
CA TRP A 350 -27.81 -4.56 1.63
C TRP A 350 -27.55 -3.74 0.36
N ARG A 351 -26.28 -3.53 0.03
CA ARG A 351 -25.85 -2.75 -1.13
C ARG A 351 -25.94 -3.53 -2.44
N GLN A 352 -25.60 -4.81 -2.44
CA GLN A 352 -25.48 -5.62 -3.66
C GLN A 352 -26.65 -6.56 -3.92
N ARG A 353 -27.59 -6.75 -2.99
CA ARG A 353 -28.80 -7.57 -3.13
C ARG A 353 -28.56 -8.99 -3.69
N THR A 354 -27.40 -9.59 -3.45
CA THR A 354 -27.03 -10.92 -3.99
C THR A 354 -27.29 -12.02 -2.96
N LEU A 355 -28.27 -12.90 -3.24
CA LEU A 355 -28.65 -14.04 -2.38
C LEU A 355 -27.53 -15.08 -2.19
N GLY A 356 -26.62 -15.22 -3.15
CA GLY A 356 -25.52 -16.20 -3.08
C GLY A 356 -24.54 -16.01 -1.91
N LEU A 357 -24.53 -14.85 -1.26
CA LEU A 357 -23.71 -14.60 -0.06
C LEU A 357 -24.26 -15.30 1.19
N LEU A 358 -25.54 -15.72 1.20
CA LEU A 358 -26.14 -16.49 2.29
C LEU A 358 -25.68 -17.96 2.30
N LEU A 359 -25.22 -18.49 1.17
CA LEU A 359 -24.73 -19.87 1.02
C LEU A 359 -23.23 -20.05 1.30
N VAL A 360 -22.48 -18.95 1.44
CA VAL A 360 -21.06 -18.99 1.80
C VAL A 360 -20.89 -19.35 3.30
N TRP A 361 -21.90 -19.05 4.12
CA TRP A 361 -21.92 -19.27 5.59
C TRP A 361 -21.65 -20.71 6.04
N PRO A 362 -22.22 -21.78 5.44
CA PRO A 362 -21.96 -23.16 5.86
C PRO A 362 -20.66 -23.74 5.27
N LEU A 363 -20.23 -23.25 4.11
CA LEU A 363 -19.01 -23.70 3.43
C LEU A 363 -17.73 -23.15 4.09
N LEU A 364 -17.78 -21.95 4.66
CA LEU A 364 -16.71 -21.38 5.47
C LEU A 364 -16.52 -22.15 6.80
N GLY A 365 -17.59 -22.71 7.35
CA GLY A 365 -17.53 -23.61 8.51
C GLY A 365 -16.88 -24.98 8.19
N GLY A 366 -16.96 -25.44 6.94
CA GLY A 366 -16.37 -26.72 6.51
C GLY A 366 -14.87 -26.65 6.14
N ALA A 367 -14.39 -25.50 5.65
CA ALA A 367 -13.00 -25.32 5.25
C ALA A 367 -12.03 -25.10 6.43
N ALA A 368 -12.53 -24.89 7.65
CA ALA A 368 -11.76 -24.85 8.89
C ALA A 368 -11.19 -26.21 9.34
N LEU A 369 -11.47 -27.29 8.60
CA LEU A 369 -11.10 -28.68 8.94
C LEU A 369 -9.91 -29.23 8.13
N MET A 370 -9.23 -28.43 7.31
CA MET A 370 -8.07 -28.89 6.52
C MET A 370 -6.79 -28.14 6.90
N GLY A 371 -5.94 -28.81 7.70
CA GLY A 371 -4.63 -28.31 8.15
C GLY A 371 -3.56 -28.28 7.05
N HIS A 372 -2.26 -28.32 7.31
CA HIS A 372 -1.44 -27.86 8.45
C HIS A 372 -0.03 -27.63 7.87
N ASN A 373 0.55 -26.46 8.11
CA ASN A 373 1.98 -26.10 8.01
C ASN A 373 2.42 -25.12 6.89
N LEU A 374 2.30 -23.84 7.24
CA LEU A 374 2.89 -22.64 6.61
C LEU A 374 4.44 -22.62 6.69
N GLY A 375 5.05 -23.42 7.58
CA GLY A 375 6.49 -23.45 7.85
C GLY A 375 7.34 -23.92 6.67
N MET A 376 6.83 -24.84 5.84
CA MET A 376 7.56 -25.30 4.64
C MET A 376 7.69 -24.26 3.53
N ILE A 377 6.85 -23.21 3.55
CA ILE A 377 6.93 -22.10 2.57
C ILE A 377 7.99 -21.09 3.01
N LEU A 378 8.13 -20.87 4.33
CA LEU A 378 9.13 -19.98 4.90
C LEU A 378 10.55 -20.57 4.84
N ASP A 379 10.70 -21.88 5.04
CA ASP A 379 12.00 -22.58 4.96
C ASP A 379 12.63 -22.58 3.56
N ARG A 380 11.82 -22.45 2.49
CA ARG A 380 12.33 -22.37 1.11
C ARG A 380 12.80 -20.97 0.71
N VAL A 381 12.26 -19.92 1.34
CA VAL A 381 12.64 -18.53 1.08
C VAL A 381 13.95 -18.17 1.78
N THR A 382 14.17 -18.68 3.00
CA THR A 382 15.41 -18.49 3.76
C THR A 382 16.60 -19.25 3.15
N GLY A 383 16.40 -20.46 2.65
CA GLY A 383 17.45 -21.26 1.99
C GLY A 383 18.00 -20.68 0.68
N MET A 384 17.16 -20.00 -0.11
CA MET A 384 17.57 -19.33 -1.35
C MET A 384 18.44 -18.10 -1.07
N PHE A 385 18.16 -17.39 0.02
CA PHE A 385 18.90 -16.18 0.43
C PHE A 385 20.31 -16.53 0.94
N GLU A 386 20.46 -17.63 1.68
CA GLU A 386 21.76 -18.08 2.17
C GLU A 386 22.74 -18.50 1.07
N GLN A 387 22.25 -19.05 -0.05
CA GLN A 387 23.09 -19.49 -1.16
C GLN A 387 23.63 -18.29 -1.97
N VAL A 388 22.79 -17.27 -2.19
CA VAL A 388 23.19 -16.00 -2.82
C VAL A 388 24.19 -15.24 -1.92
N TRP A 389 24.00 -15.29 -0.61
CA TRP A 389 24.87 -14.63 0.37
C TRP A 389 26.27 -15.25 0.46
N ARG A 390 26.39 -16.59 0.36
CA ARG A 390 27.68 -17.28 0.37
C ARG A 390 28.55 -16.93 -0.84
N ALA A 391 27.95 -16.67 -2.00
CA ALA A 391 28.67 -16.28 -3.22
C ALA A 391 29.21 -14.84 -3.18
N MET A 392 28.53 -13.93 -2.46
CA MET A 392 28.92 -12.51 -2.39
C MET A 392 29.93 -12.17 -1.29
N ARG A 393 30.26 -13.11 -0.39
CA ARG A 393 31.10 -12.86 0.80
C ARG A 393 32.51 -12.33 0.50
N TRP A 394 33.10 -12.58 -0.67
CA TRP A 394 34.46 -12.10 -0.95
C TRP A 394 34.50 -10.59 -1.26
N LEU A 395 33.46 -10.06 -1.91
CA LEU A 395 33.45 -8.68 -2.43
C LEU A 395 33.04 -7.64 -1.37
N ALA A 396 32.76 -8.07 -0.14
CA ALA A 396 32.04 -7.29 0.84
C ALA A 396 32.93 -6.54 1.84
N PRO A 397 32.73 -5.22 2.06
CA PRO A 397 33.21 -4.52 3.25
C PRO A 397 33.01 -5.32 4.53
N LYS A 398 34.02 -5.27 5.40
CA LYS A 398 34.12 -6.13 6.59
C LYS A 398 33.14 -5.75 7.71
N THR A 399 32.50 -4.57 7.64
CA THR A 399 31.55 -4.11 8.68
C THR A 399 30.24 -3.61 8.06
N LEU A 400 29.12 -3.88 8.75
CA LEU A 400 27.78 -3.40 8.36
C LEU A 400 27.72 -1.86 8.32
N TRP A 401 28.43 -1.20 9.24
CA TRP A 401 28.52 0.25 9.30
C TRP A 401 29.16 0.86 8.03
N ALA A 402 30.25 0.25 7.54
CA ALA A 402 30.90 0.70 6.31
C ALA A 402 29.99 0.50 5.08
N TRP A 403 29.31 -0.63 4.99
CA TRP A 403 28.32 -0.88 3.94
C TRP A 403 27.19 0.12 3.96
N GLY A 404 26.57 0.32 5.13
CA GLY A 404 25.51 1.29 5.31
C GLY A 404 25.94 2.70 4.90
N THR A 405 27.13 3.14 5.32
CA THR A 405 27.68 4.45 4.97
C THR A 405 27.90 4.62 3.47
N ILE A 406 28.51 3.63 2.79
CA ILE A 406 28.74 3.65 1.34
C ILE A 406 27.41 3.73 0.59
N VAL A 407 26.44 2.89 1.00
CA VAL A 407 25.13 2.79 0.37
C VAL A 407 24.34 4.10 0.53
N VAL A 408 24.34 4.70 1.72
CA VAL A 408 23.74 6.02 1.97
C VAL A 408 24.44 7.10 1.13
N GLY A 409 25.77 7.11 1.06
CA GLY A 409 26.52 8.03 0.21
C GLY A 409 26.13 7.92 -1.27
N MET A 410 26.01 6.69 -1.77
CA MET A 410 25.53 6.42 -3.13
C MET A 410 24.10 6.92 -3.35
N ALA A 411 23.22 6.82 -2.34
CA ALA A 411 21.87 7.38 -2.44
C ALA A 411 21.91 8.88 -2.76
N PHE A 412 22.72 9.68 -2.06
CA PHE A 412 22.87 11.12 -2.34
C PHE A 412 23.47 11.39 -3.72
N VAL A 413 24.48 10.63 -4.13
CA VAL A 413 25.09 10.76 -5.47
C VAL A 413 24.06 10.51 -6.55
N MET A 414 23.27 9.44 -6.45
CA MET A 414 22.22 9.11 -7.43
C MET A 414 21.10 10.15 -7.46
N LEU A 415 20.73 10.72 -6.30
CA LEU A 415 19.77 11.83 -6.23
C LEU A 415 20.30 13.06 -6.99
N GLY A 416 21.58 13.41 -6.76
CA GLY A 416 22.26 14.51 -7.41
C GLY A 416 22.38 14.33 -8.92
N ILE A 417 22.80 13.14 -9.38
CA ILE A 417 22.86 12.79 -10.81
C ILE A 417 21.49 12.92 -11.44
N GLY A 418 20.45 12.35 -10.82
CA GLY A 418 19.08 12.43 -11.32
C GLY A 418 18.57 13.87 -11.41
N ALA A 419 18.86 14.70 -10.41
CA ALA A 419 18.47 16.10 -10.41
C ALA A 419 19.21 16.90 -11.51
N TRP A 420 20.51 16.64 -11.69
CA TRP A 420 21.34 17.30 -12.69
C TRP A 420 20.91 16.95 -14.12
N THR A 421 20.75 15.66 -14.44
CA THR A 421 20.32 15.23 -15.78
C THR A 421 18.92 15.73 -16.12
N SER A 422 17.99 15.72 -15.15
CA SER A 422 16.66 16.29 -15.29
C SER A 422 16.73 17.79 -15.61
N SER A 423 17.59 18.53 -14.90
CA SER A 423 17.72 19.98 -15.10
C SER A 423 18.27 20.38 -16.47
N ARG A 424 19.19 19.57 -17.04
CA ARG A 424 19.83 19.84 -18.35
C ARG A 424 18.91 19.56 -19.54
N ARG A 425 18.01 18.58 -19.43
CA ARG A 425 17.09 18.23 -20.52
C ARG A 425 16.05 19.30 -20.80
N GLY A 426 15.66 20.08 -19.79
CA GLY A 426 14.68 21.18 -19.94
C GLY A 426 15.25 22.48 -20.52
N GLY A 427 16.45 22.46 -21.12
CA GLY A 427 17.09 23.63 -21.75
C GLY A 427 17.34 23.48 -23.26
N THR A 428 17.12 22.30 -23.82
CA THR A 428 17.29 22.04 -25.26
C THR A 428 15.91 21.96 -25.92
N GLN A 429 15.34 23.13 -26.25
CA GLN A 429 14.48 23.23 -27.42
C GLN A 429 15.29 23.98 -28.49
N PRO A 430 15.41 23.45 -29.72
CA PRO A 430 15.75 24.26 -30.88
C PRO A 430 14.63 25.24 -31.22
#